data_AF-A0A954W115-F1
#
_entry.id   AF-A0A954W115-F1
#
_cell.length_a   1.000
_cell.length_b   1.000
_cell.length_c   1.000
_cell.angle_alpha   90.00
_cell.angle_beta   90.00
_cell.angle_gamma   90.00
#
_symmetry.space_group_name_H-M   'P 1'
#
loop_
_entity.id
_entity.type
_entity.pdbx_description
1 polymer ?
#
loop_
_entity_poly.entity_id
_entity_poly.type
_entity_poly.pdbx_seq_one_letter_code
_entity_poly.pdbx_strand_id
1 'polypeptide(L)'
;MADTNSIPVADQDHAWLGGELFFAADDGTGDVEVWKTDGTAAGTIRVADIRTGESGSFPKSFVALHERVFFTAYDDETGRELWSTDAKVIGS
;
A
#
# COMPACT_ATOMS: atom_id res chain seq x y z
N MET A 1 -1.52 27.91 -4.18
CA MET A 1 -2.18 26.62 -3.90
C MET A 1 -1.79 25.71 -5.04
N ALA A 2 -1.05 24.63 -4.77
CA ALA A 2 -0.64 23.71 -5.82
C ALA A 2 -1.89 22.98 -6.35
N ASP A 3 -1.96 22.87 -7.66
CA ASP A 3 -2.98 22.14 -8.39
C ASP A 3 -2.82 20.63 -8.13
N THR A 4 -3.79 20.03 -7.45
CA THR A 4 -3.80 18.58 -7.19
C THR A 4 -4.16 17.75 -8.43
N ASN A 5 -4.02 18.32 -9.63
CA ASN A 5 -4.40 17.70 -10.90
C ASN A 5 -3.23 17.28 -11.78
N SER A 6 -2.01 17.34 -11.24
CA SER A 6 -0.88 16.66 -11.86
C SER A 6 -0.98 15.18 -11.51
N ILE A 7 -1.28 14.33 -12.49
CA ILE A 7 -0.92 12.91 -12.47
C ILE A 7 0.47 12.86 -13.14
N PRO A 8 1.60 12.89 -12.41
CA PRO A 8 2.87 12.63 -13.04
C PRO A 8 2.95 11.13 -13.30
N VAL A 9 3.05 10.77 -14.57
CA VAL A 9 3.06 9.41 -15.12
C VAL A 9 4.38 8.66 -14.83
N ALA A 10 4.87 8.75 -13.60
CA ALA A 10 5.98 7.95 -13.10
C ALA A 10 5.44 7.01 -12.02
N ASP A 11 5.86 5.74 -12.08
CA ASP A 11 5.52 4.64 -11.17
C ASP A 11 5.36 5.15 -9.74
N GLN A 12 4.11 5.31 -9.30
CA GLN A 12 3.87 5.86 -7.98
C GLN A 12 4.10 4.73 -6.98
N ASP A 13 5.21 4.81 -6.26
CA ASP A 13 5.52 3.94 -5.11
C ASP A 13 4.51 4.12 -3.95
N HIS A 14 3.54 5.04 -4.11
CA HIS A 14 2.54 5.37 -3.12
C HIS A 14 1.22 5.88 -3.74
N ALA A 15 0.14 5.91 -2.96
CA ALA A 15 -1.12 6.54 -3.35
C ALA A 15 -1.77 7.29 -2.19
N TRP A 16 -2.51 8.34 -2.49
CA TRP A 16 -3.31 9.10 -1.53
C TRP A 16 -4.80 8.73 -1.65
N LEU A 17 -5.45 8.40 -0.53
CA LEU A 17 -6.90 8.18 -0.46
C LEU A 17 -7.43 8.67 0.88
N GLY A 18 -8.49 9.50 0.88
CA GLY A 18 -9.17 9.91 2.11
C GLY A 18 -8.32 10.68 3.12
N GLY A 19 -7.19 11.26 2.72
CA GLY A 19 -6.23 11.93 3.61
C GLY A 19 -5.16 11.00 4.19
N GLU A 20 -5.19 9.71 3.85
CA GLU A 20 -4.18 8.73 4.19
C GLU A 20 -3.23 8.49 3.00
N LEU A 21 -1.97 8.19 3.31
CA LEU A 21 -0.94 7.79 2.36
C LEU A 21 -0.71 6.28 2.44
N PHE A 22 -0.71 5.60 1.30
CA PHE A 22 -0.45 4.16 1.15
C PHE A 22 0.88 3.96 0.43
N PHE A 23 1.73 3.06 0.93
CA PHE A 23 3.09 2.86 0.43
C PHE A 23 3.64 1.48 0.85
N ALA A 24 4.76 1.08 0.24
CA ALA A 24 5.51 -0.11 0.64
C ALA A 24 6.48 0.21 1.78
N ALA A 25 6.50 -0.60 2.84
CA ALA A 25 7.44 -0.46 3.94
C ALA A 25 7.65 -1.77 4.72
N ASP A 26 8.70 -1.81 5.54
CA ASP A 26 8.96 -2.87 6.52
C ASP A 26 9.04 -2.29 7.95
N ASP A 27 8.91 -3.16 8.95
CA ASP A 27 9.01 -2.81 10.38
C ASP A 27 10.43 -3.04 10.95
N GLY A 28 11.45 -3.04 10.09
CA GLY A 28 12.84 -3.30 10.43
C GLY A 28 13.23 -4.79 10.34
N THR A 29 12.31 -5.67 9.94
CA THR A 29 12.58 -7.11 9.76
C THR A 29 12.95 -7.47 8.31
N GLY A 30 12.84 -6.53 7.37
CA GLY A 30 13.04 -6.76 5.93
C GLY A 30 11.80 -7.31 5.20
N ASP A 31 10.70 -7.48 5.93
CA ASP A 31 9.40 -7.90 5.41
C ASP A 31 8.62 -6.69 4.86
N VAL A 32 8.80 -6.40 3.56
CA VAL A 32 8.17 -5.25 2.89
C VAL A 32 6.74 -5.57 2.48
N GLU A 33 5.80 -4.92 3.15
CA GLU A 33 4.34 -5.08 2.99
C GLU A 33 3.64 -3.76 2.63
N VAL A 34 2.31 -3.80 2.53
CA VAL A 34 1.48 -2.60 2.30
C VAL A 34 1.17 -1.90 3.63
N TRP A 35 1.52 -0.62 3.70
CA TRP A 35 1.30 0.22 4.87
C TRP A 35 0.44 1.43 4.54
N LYS A 36 -0.18 2.00 5.58
CA LYS A 36 -0.83 3.31 5.51
C LYS A 36 -0.40 4.21 6.65
N THR A 37 -0.51 5.52 6.45
CA THR A 37 -0.32 6.54 7.49
C THR A 37 -1.27 7.73 7.33
N ASP A 38 -1.72 8.28 8.45
CA ASP A 38 -2.40 9.59 8.54
C ASP A 38 -1.43 10.74 8.87
N GLY A 39 -0.12 10.46 8.88
CA GLY A 39 0.94 11.39 9.30
C GLY A 39 1.28 11.30 10.79
N THR A 40 0.63 10.43 11.56
CA THR A 40 0.95 10.17 12.97
C THR A 40 1.57 8.79 13.15
N ALA A 41 2.36 8.62 14.22
CA ALA A 41 2.90 7.30 14.56
C ALA A 41 1.80 6.29 14.88
N ALA A 42 0.72 6.73 15.55
CA ALA A 42 -0.40 5.85 15.91
C ALA A 42 -1.24 5.42 14.70
N GLY A 43 -1.36 6.28 13.68
CA GLY A 43 -2.06 5.97 12.43
C GLY A 43 -1.18 5.32 11.37
N THR A 44 0.09 5.05 11.66
CA THR A 44 1.00 4.33 10.74
C THR A 44 0.91 2.83 11.02
N ILE A 45 0.21 2.10 10.16
CA ILE A 45 -0.10 0.68 10.36
C ILE A 45 0.03 -0.14 9.08
N ARG A 46 0.38 -1.42 9.23
CA ARG A 46 0.33 -2.42 8.15
C ARG A 46 -1.14 -2.68 7.79
N VAL A 47 -1.49 -2.56 6.52
CA VAL A 47 -2.89 -2.71 6.05
C VAL A 47 -3.25 -4.17 5.85
N ALA A 48 -2.31 -4.94 5.31
CA ALA A 48 -2.42 -6.37 5.09
C ALA A 48 -1.02 -7.01 5.13
N ASP A 49 -0.98 -8.25 5.61
CA ASP A 49 0.13 -9.18 5.41
C ASP A 49 -0.26 -10.09 4.24
N ILE A 50 0.23 -9.76 3.04
CA ILE A 50 -0.17 -10.44 1.80
C ILE A 50 0.61 -11.73 1.62
N ARG A 51 1.89 -11.74 2.03
CA ARG A 51 2.76 -12.90 1.93
C ARG A 51 3.22 -13.32 3.32
N THR A 52 2.54 -14.33 3.85
CA THR A 52 2.83 -14.85 5.18
C THR A 52 4.25 -15.42 5.28
N GLY A 53 5.05 -14.93 6.23
CA GLY A 53 6.38 -15.48 6.51
C GLY A 53 7.43 -14.38 6.68
N GLU A 54 8.70 -14.70 6.38
CA GLU A 54 9.81 -13.74 6.47
C GLU A 54 10.08 -13.03 5.13
N SER A 55 9.24 -13.24 4.12
CA SER A 55 9.42 -12.68 2.78
C SER A 55 8.25 -11.77 2.44
N GLY A 56 8.54 -10.47 2.28
CA GLY A 56 7.50 -9.50 1.94
C GLY A 56 6.88 -9.71 0.56
N SER A 57 5.72 -9.09 0.41
CA SER A 57 4.93 -9.05 -0.83
C SER A 57 5.44 -8.00 -1.82
N PHE A 58 6.33 -7.08 -1.40
CA PHE A 58 6.93 -6.04 -2.25
C PHE A 58 5.89 -5.28 -3.11
N PRO A 59 4.91 -4.60 -2.48
CA PRO A 59 3.86 -3.92 -3.20
C PRO A 59 4.40 -2.73 -4.00
N LYS A 60 3.84 -2.49 -5.19
CA LYS A 60 4.25 -1.39 -6.08
C LYS A 60 3.13 -0.93 -7.01
N SER A 61 3.38 0.16 -7.73
CA SER A 61 2.46 0.72 -8.74
C SER A 61 1.08 1.02 -8.14
N PHE A 62 1.08 1.80 -7.06
CA PHE A 62 -0.11 2.17 -6.32
C PHE A 62 -0.97 3.16 -7.11
N VAL A 63 -2.29 2.94 -7.13
CA VAL A 63 -3.26 3.81 -7.77
C VAL A 63 -4.50 3.91 -6.89
N ALA A 64 -4.86 5.13 -6.50
CA ALA A 64 -6.17 5.39 -5.90
C ALA A 64 -7.24 5.52 -6.99
N LEU A 65 -8.33 4.79 -6.86
CA LEU A 65 -9.47 4.85 -7.77
C LEU A 65 -10.77 4.61 -6.99
N HIS A 66 -11.64 5.62 -7.00
CA HIS A 66 -12.85 5.67 -6.17
C HIS A 66 -12.52 5.49 -4.69
N GLU A 67 -13.09 4.48 -4.02
CA GLU A 67 -12.94 4.22 -2.59
C GLU A 67 -11.89 3.14 -2.30
N ARG A 68 -10.97 2.90 -3.24
CA ARG A 68 -9.98 1.82 -3.14
C ARG A 68 -8.60 2.27 -3.60
N VAL A 69 -7.59 1.62 -3.03
CA VAL A 69 -6.22 1.64 -3.54
C VAL A 69 -5.93 0.31 -4.21
N PHE A 70 -5.41 0.37 -5.43
CA PHE A 70 -4.96 -0.77 -6.22
C PHE A 70 -3.43 -0.76 -6.30
N PHE A 71 -2.81 -1.94 -6.30
CA PHE A 71 -1.36 -2.09 -6.41
C PHE A 71 -1.04 -3.51 -6.87
N THR A 72 0.22 -3.77 -7.24
CA THR A 72 0.67 -5.15 -7.49
C THR A 72 1.56 -5.62 -6.36
N ALA A 73 1.38 -6.86 -5.92
CA ALA A 73 2.14 -7.47 -4.83
C ALA A 73 2.37 -8.95 -5.16
N TYR A 74 3.36 -9.56 -4.50
CA TYR A 74 3.67 -10.97 -4.60
C TYR A 74 2.99 -11.78 -3.50
N ASP A 75 2.40 -12.92 -3.86
CA ASP A 75 2.09 -14.01 -2.94
C ASP A 75 2.86 -15.29 -3.32
N ASP A 76 2.84 -16.29 -2.44
CA ASP A 76 3.53 -17.56 -2.68
C ASP A 76 2.73 -18.53 -3.56
N GLU A 77 1.45 -18.25 -3.82
CA GLU A 77 0.51 -19.18 -4.45
C GLU A 77 0.39 -18.95 -5.97
N THR A 78 0.38 -17.68 -6.37
CA THR A 78 0.10 -17.23 -7.73
C THR A 78 1.21 -16.36 -8.33
N GLY A 79 2.05 -15.74 -7.49
CA GLY A 79 3.14 -14.88 -7.96
C GLY A 79 2.80 -13.41 -7.79
N ARG A 80 2.94 -12.57 -8.85
CA ARG A 80 2.58 -11.14 -8.78
C ARG A 80 1.28 -10.86 -9.49
N GLU A 81 0.28 -10.39 -8.74
CA GLU A 81 -1.06 -10.06 -9.22
C GLU A 81 -1.48 -8.64 -8.87
N LEU A 82 -2.68 -8.27 -9.29
CA LEU A 82 -3.37 -7.05 -8.88
C LEU A 82 -4.10 -7.27 -7.56
N TRP A 83 -3.79 -6.43 -6.57
CA TRP A 83 -4.39 -6.40 -5.25
C TRP A 83 -5.17 -5.09 -5.04
N SER A 84 -6.12 -5.08 -4.10
CA SER A 84 -6.78 -3.84 -3.70
C SER A 84 -7.22 -3.83 -2.24
N THR A 85 -7.21 -2.66 -1.62
CA THR A 85 -7.68 -2.41 -0.25
C THR A 85 -8.68 -1.24 -0.24
N ASP A 86 -9.65 -1.29 0.69
CA ASP A 86 -10.57 -0.20 1.03
C ASP A 86 -10.06 0.64 2.22
N ALA A 87 -8.76 0.56 2.53
CA ALA A 87 -8.12 1.20 3.68
C ALA A 87 -8.54 0.67 5.06
N LYS A 88 -9.39 -0.36 5.12
CA LYS A 88 -9.73 -1.02 6.38
C LYS A 88 -8.65 -2.04 6.70
N VAL A 89 -8.18 -2.04 7.95
CA VAL A 89 -7.39 -3.16 8.47
C VAL A 89 -8.21 -4.43 8.24
N ILE A 90 -7.66 -5.37 7.47
CA ILE A 90 -8.30 -6.67 7.29
C ILE A 90 -8.05 -7.49 8.56
N GLY A 91 -9.03 -7.46 9.46
CA GLY A 91 -9.41 -8.56 10.36
C GLY A 91 -8.40 -9.08 11.41
N SER A 92 -8.73 -8.74 12.67
CA SER A 92 -8.51 -9.44 13.97
C SER A 92 -7.10 -9.82 14.41
#